data_AF-A0A4Q5URP9-F1
#
_entry.id   AF-A0A4Q5URP9-F1
#
_cell.length_a   1.000
_cell.length_b   1.000
_cell.length_c   1.000
_cell.angle_alpha   90.00
_cell.angle_beta   90.00
_cell.angle_gamma   90.00
#
_symmetry.space_group_name_H-M   'P 1'
#
loop_
_entity.id
_entity.type
_entity.pdbx_description
1 polymer ?
#
loop_
_entity_poly.entity_id
_entity_poly.type
_entity_poly.pdbx_seq_one_letter_code
_entity_poly.pdbx_strand_id
1 'polypeptide(L)'
;RTDILSNQFDKAHVKRLLKEKAAKTIDDVLMDQDVFTGVGNKIRNEALYRAGIHPQSIIGKIPPAKVTSLINAVLAYAKLFYKNLLKTGENNAFQVYQQEFAADGSEVTMKVLPKTKRKVFFSEHKQQLYK
;
A
#
# COMPACT_ATOMS: atom_id res chain seq x y z
N ARG A 1 -12.78 -5.72 11.80
CA ARG A 1 -13.13 -6.03 10.39
C ARG A 1 -12.13 -5.45 9.39
N THR A 2 -11.57 -4.26 9.65
CA THR A 2 -10.62 -3.54 8.77
C THR A 2 -9.17 -3.51 9.29
N ASP A 3 -8.93 -4.02 10.50
CA ASP A 3 -7.60 -4.14 11.11
C ASP A 3 -6.73 -5.17 10.38
N ILE A 4 -5.63 -4.68 9.82
CA ILE A 4 -4.71 -5.45 8.96
C ILE A 4 -3.92 -6.55 9.67
N LEU A 5 -3.86 -6.54 11.00
CA LEU A 5 -3.22 -7.58 11.82
C LEU A 5 -4.24 -8.55 12.44
N SER A 6 -5.53 -8.18 12.44
CA SER A 6 -6.58 -9.02 13.00
C SER A 6 -6.86 -10.26 12.14
N ASN A 7 -7.08 -11.40 12.80
CA ASN A 7 -7.59 -12.62 12.15
C ASN A 7 -9.04 -12.46 11.65
N GLN A 8 -9.74 -11.42 12.09
CA GLN A 8 -11.10 -11.07 11.66
C GLN A 8 -11.11 -10.02 10.53
N PHE A 9 -10.00 -9.83 9.81
CA PHE A 9 -9.97 -8.96 8.65
C PHE A 9 -10.88 -9.50 7.54
N ASP A 10 -11.85 -8.69 7.11
CA ASP A 10 -12.82 -9.07 6.09
C ASP A 10 -12.46 -8.44 4.74
N LYS A 11 -11.84 -9.25 3.88
CA LYS A 11 -11.46 -8.83 2.52
C LYS A 11 -12.67 -8.43 1.67
N ALA A 12 -13.83 -9.09 1.86
CA ALA A 12 -15.03 -8.78 1.09
C ALA A 12 -15.60 -7.43 1.51
N HIS A 13 -15.61 -7.14 2.81
CA HIS A 13 -15.99 -5.83 3.33
C HIS A 13 -15.09 -4.71 2.81
N VAL A 14 -13.77 -4.87 2.88
CA VAL A 14 -12.83 -3.87 2.36
C VAL A 14 -13.01 -3.67 0.85
N LYS A 15 -13.24 -4.74 0.08
CA LYS A 15 -13.57 -4.60 -1.35
C LYS A 15 -14.84 -3.79 -1.61
N ARG A 16 -15.86 -3.88 -0.73
CA ARG A 16 -17.08 -3.04 -0.83
C ARG A 16 -16.75 -1.58 -0.55
N LEU A 17 -16.01 -1.29 0.52
CA LEU A 17 -15.55 0.07 0.85
C LEU A 17 -14.71 0.69 -0.27
N LEU A 18 -13.85 -0.10 -0.92
CA LEU A 18 -13.07 0.34 -2.08
C LEU A 18 -13.97 0.72 -3.26
N LYS A 19 -15.04 -0.04 -3.52
CA LYS A 19 -16.00 0.29 -4.58
C LYS A 19 -16.75 1.59 -4.28
N GLU A 20 -17.14 1.82 -3.03
CA GLU A 20 -17.78 3.09 -2.60
C GLU A 20 -16.84 4.30 -2.78
N LYS A 21 -15.52 4.07 -2.73
CA LYS A 21 -14.48 5.09 -2.92
C LYS A 21 -13.85 5.03 -4.32
N ALA A 22 -14.53 4.49 -5.33
CA ALA A 22 -13.99 4.24 -6.66
C ALA A 22 -13.35 5.45 -7.36
N ALA A 23 -13.81 6.67 -7.06
CA ALA A 23 -13.26 7.91 -7.63
C ALA A 23 -11.98 8.43 -6.93
N LYS A 24 -11.60 7.85 -5.78
CA LYS A 24 -10.41 8.26 -5.03
C LYS A 24 -9.15 7.57 -5.54
N THR A 25 -7.99 8.13 -5.22
CA THR A 25 -6.71 7.46 -5.43
C THR A 25 -6.54 6.32 -4.44
N ILE A 26 -5.79 5.29 -4.82
CA ILE A 26 -5.51 4.16 -3.94
C ILE A 26 -4.61 4.56 -2.76
N ASP A 27 -3.69 5.52 -2.94
CA ASP A 27 -2.84 6.03 -1.85
C ASP A 27 -3.67 6.67 -0.73
N ASP A 28 -4.66 7.50 -1.09
CA ASP A 28 -5.54 8.16 -0.12
C ASP A 28 -6.35 7.14 0.68
N VAL A 29 -6.89 6.12 0.02
CA VAL A 29 -7.74 5.11 0.67
C VAL A 29 -6.94 4.10 1.49
N LEU A 30 -5.70 3.80 1.12
CA LEU A 30 -4.83 2.98 1.98
C LEU A 30 -4.51 3.67 3.32
N MET A 31 -4.53 5.00 3.38
CA MET A 31 -4.32 5.73 4.63
C MET A 31 -5.61 5.99 5.43
N ASP A 32 -6.76 5.61 4.88
CA ASP A 32 -8.07 5.78 5.50
C ASP A 32 -8.28 4.70 6.57
N GLN A 33 -8.29 5.10 7.84
CA GLN A 33 -8.37 4.17 8.97
C GLN A 33 -9.73 3.45 9.06
N ASP A 34 -10.77 3.96 8.39
CA ASP A 34 -12.07 3.29 8.30
C ASP A 34 -12.06 2.17 7.24
N VAL A 35 -11.05 2.13 6.38
CA VAL A 35 -10.90 1.11 5.32
C VAL A 35 -9.76 0.13 5.65
N PHE A 36 -8.62 0.66 6.08
CA PHE A 36 -7.43 -0.10 6.43
C PHE A 36 -6.86 0.39 7.76
N THR A 37 -7.45 -0.08 8.85
CA THR A 37 -7.00 0.27 10.20
C THR A 37 -5.58 -0.28 10.43
N GLY A 38 -4.66 0.59 10.87
CA GLY A 38 -3.26 0.27 11.12
C GLY A 38 -2.31 0.45 9.93
N VAL A 39 -2.79 0.80 8.73
CA VAL A 39 -1.90 1.14 7.62
C VAL A 39 -1.31 2.53 7.82
N GLY A 40 0.02 2.59 7.71
CA GLY A 40 0.80 3.83 7.68
C GLY A 40 1.73 3.91 6.47
N ASN A 41 2.57 4.95 6.41
CA ASN A 41 3.43 5.25 5.25
C ASN A 41 4.29 4.07 4.79
N LYS A 42 4.92 3.34 5.73
CA LYS A 42 5.80 2.19 5.42
C LYS A 42 5.01 1.09 4.70
N ILE A 43 3.93 0.62 5.33
CA ILE A 43 3.09 -0.48 4.81
C ILE A 43 2.47 -0.09 3.47
N ARG A 44 1.95 1.14 3.35
CA ARG A 44 1.35 1.64 2.11
C ARG A 44 2.32 1.58 0.93
N ASN A 45 3.52 2.16 1.09
CA ASN A 45 4.51 2.21 0.00
C ASN A 45 4.94 0.80 -0.41
N GLU A 46 5.25 -0.05 0.57
CA GLU A 46 5.68 -1.43 0.34
C GLU A 46 4.58 -2.30 -0.30
N ALA A 47 3.34 -2.15 0.14
CA ALA A 47 2.23 -2.90 -0.42
C ALA A 47 1.92 -2.49 -1.87
N LEU A 48 1.94 -1.19 -2.17
CA LEU A 48 1.74 -0.67 -3.53
C LEU A 48 2.83 -1.14 -4.49
N TYR A 49 4.09 -1.09 -4.06
CA TYR A 49 5.22 -1.59 -4.84
C TYR A 49 5.13 -3.09 -5.10
N ARG A 50 4.83 -3.90 -4.08
CA ARG A 50 4.64 -5.35 -4.21
C ARG A 50 3.47 -5.73 -5.11
N ALA A 51 2.40 -4.93 -5.12
CA ALA A 51 1.26 -5.14 -6.01
C ALA A 51 1.50 -4.61 -7.44
N GLY A 52 2.55 -3.83 -7.66
CA GLY A 52 2.84 -3.15 -8.93
C GLY A 52 1.76 -2.13 -9.29
N ILE A 53 1.25 -1.39 -8.31
CA ILE A 53 0.20 -0.38 -8.49
C ILE A 53 0.76 0.98 -8.14
N HIS A 54 0.61 1.94 -9.05
CA HIS A 54 1.08 3.30 -8.82
C HIS A 54 0.19 4.00 -7.79
N PRO A 55 0.74 4.78 -6.84
CA PRO A 55 -0.03 5.44 -5.77
C PRO A 55 -1.16 6.35 -6.28
N GLN A 56 -0.96 7.00 -7.42
CA GLN A 56 -1.97 7.87 -8.05
C GLN A 56 -3.06 7.12 -8.84
N SER A 57 -3.09 5.79 -8.80
CA SER A 57 -4.11 5.01 -9.50
C SER A 57 -5.51 5.26 -8.91
N ILE A 58 -6.50 5.43 -9.77
CA ILE A 58 -7.91 5.59 -9.40
C ILE A 58 -8.49 4.21 -9.12
N ILE A 59 -9.13 4.05 -7.96
CA ILE A 59 -9.56 2.72 -7.47
C ILE A 59 -10.49 2.02 -8.46
N GLY A 60 -11.48 2.73 -9.01
CA GLY A 60 -12.43 2.19 -9.98
C GLY A 60 -11.80 1.75 -11.31
N LYS A 61 -10.53 2.09 -11.55
CA LYS A 61 -9.79 1.76 -12.77
C LYS A 61 -8.81 0.61 -12.55
N ILE A 62 -8.55 0.23 -11.31
CA ILE A 62 -7.65 -0.89 -10.98
C ILE A 62 -8.37 -2.21 -11.27
N PRO A 63 -7.77 -3.14 -12.04
CA PRO A 63 -8.35 -4.46 -12.28
C PRO A 63 -8.68 -5.19 -10.97
N PRO A 64 -9.82 -5.90 -10.87
CA PRO A 64 -10.21 -6.60 -9.64
C PRO A 64 -9.16 -7.60 -9.11
N ALA A 65 -8.41 -8.23 -10.02
CA ALA A 65 -7.29 -9.11 -9.67
C ALA A 65 -6.16 -8.34 -8.98
N LYS A 66 -5.83 -7.13 -9.47
CA LYS A 66 -4.84 -6.23 -8.86
C LYS A 66 -5.31 -5.68 -7.52
N VAL A 67 -6.59 -5.34 -7.37
CA VAL A 67 -7.15 -4.97 -6.05
C VAL A 67 -6.98 -6.11 -5.04
N THR A 68 -7.23 -7.35 -5.46
CA THR A 68 -7.03 -8.52 -4.59
C THR A 68 -5.56 -8.73 -4.23
N SER A 69 -4.66 -8.58 -5.22
CA SER A 69 -3.21 -8.63 -5.01
C SER A 69 -2.75 -7.57 -4.01
N LEU A 70 -3.26 -6.33 -4.11
CA LEU A 70 -2.95 -5.25 -3.19
C LEU A 70 -3.39 -5.56 -1.75
N ILE A 71 -4.64 -5.99 -1.55
CA ILE A 71 -5.13 -6.35 -0.21
C ILE A 71 -4.25 -7.46 0.40
N ASN A 72 -3.89 -8.47 -0.39
CA ASN A 72 -2.98 -9.52 0.07
C ASN A 72 -1.59 -8.97 0.42
N ALA A 73 -1.04 -8.06 -0.40
CA ALA A 73 0.25 -7.43 -0.15
C ALA A 73 0.26 -6.59 1.14
N VAL A 74 -0.82 -5.84 1.41
CA VAL A 74 -1.01 -5.09 2.67
C VAL A 74 -0.95 -6.02 3.87
N LEU A 75 -1.78 -7.08 3.88
CA LEU A 75 -1.86 -8.01 5.00
C LEU A 75 -0.55 -8.80 5.20
N ALA A 76 0.05 -9.27 4.11
CA ALA A 76 1.29 -10.03 4.17
C ALA A 76 2.45 -9.17 4.69
N TYR A 77 2.60 -7.95 4.17
CA TYR A 77 3.66 -7.06 4.58
C TYR A 77 3.43 -6.54 6.02
N ALA A 78 2.20 -6.23 6.42
CA ALA A 78 1.89 -5.84 7.79
C ALA A 78 2.29 -6.93 8.81
N LYS A 79 1.96 -8.19 8.54
CA LYS A 79 2.34 -9.32 9.39
C LYS A 79 3.84 -9.53 9.45
N LEU A 80 4.53 -9.46 8.30
CA LEU A 80 5.99 -9.52 8.24
C LEU A 80 6.62 -8.39 9.06
N PHE A 81 6.13 -7.16 8.86
CA PHE A 81 6.60 -5.96 9.54
C PHE A 81 6.46 -6.11 11.05
N TYR A 82 5.27 -6.49 11.53
CA TYR A 82 5.02 -6.68 12.95
C TYR A 82 5.90 -7.79 13.56
N LYS A 83 6.06 -8.93 12.86
CA LYS A 83 6.90 -10.04 13.31
C LYS A 83 8.37 -9.64 13.44
N ASN A 84 8.91 -8.90 12.48
CA ASN A 84 10.29 -8.42 12.54
C ASN A 84 10.50 -7.42 13.68
N LEU A 85 9.54 -6.53 13.89
CA LEU A 85 9.56 -5.57 15.00
C LEU A 85 9.61 -6.30 16.36
N LEU A 86 8.78 -7.34 16.55
CA LEU A 86 8.80 -8.15 17.78
C LEU A 86 10.11 -8.90 17.99
N LYS A 87 10.77 -9.33 16.91
CA LYS A 87 12.00 -10.14 17.00
C LYS A 87 13.27 -9.32 17.18
N THR A 88 13.34 -8.17 16.53
CA THR A 88 14.61 -7.42 16.35
C THR A 88 14.52 -5.98 16.83
N GLY A 89 13.32 -5.47 17.15
CA GLY A 89 13.09 -4.06 17.48
C GLY A 89 13.10 -3.12 16.27
N GLU A 90 13.47 -3.61 15.08
CA GLU A 90 13.65 -2.77 13.89
C GLU A 90 13.05 -3.39 12.61
N ASN A 91 12.92 -2.55 11.58
CA ASN A 91 12.58 -2.99 10.23
C ASN A 91 13.30 -2.10 9.23
N ASN A 92 14.36 -2.65 8.62
CA ASN A 92 15.25 -1.90 7.75
C ASN A 92 15.25 -2.44 6.30
N ALA A 93 14.68 -3.63 6.06
CA ALA A 93 14.64 -4.26 4.74
C ALA A 93 13.45 -3.78 3.88
N PHE A 94 13.44 -2.51 3.50
CA PHE A 94 12.44 -1.91 2.61
C PHE A 94 12.78 -2.17 1.14
N GLN A 95 11.76 -2.42 0.31
CA GLN A 95 11.93 -2.57 -1.13
C GLN A 95 11.78 -1.25 -1.90
N VAL A 96 11.14 -0.24 -1.31
CA VAL A 96 10.92 1.06 -1.95
C VAL A 96 10.93 2.22 -0.94
N TYR A 97 10.51 1.99 0.31
CA TYR A 97 10.38 3.07 1.27
C TYR A 97 11.73 3.68 1.66
N GLN A 98 11.90 4.98 1.40
CA GLN A 98 13.14 5.73 1.67
C GLN A 98 14.39 5.09 1.04
N GLN A 99 14.23 4.41 -0.10
CA GLN A 99 15.33 3.90 -0.90
C GLN A 99 15.60 4.81 -2.09
N GLU A 100 16.83 4.81 -2.60
CA GLU A 100 17.18 5.44 -3.88
C GLU A 100 16.87 4.50 -5.05
N PHE A 101 17.15 3.20 -4.86
CA PHE A 101 16.85 2.14 -5.82
C PHE A 101 15.91 1.12 -5.17
N ALA A 102 14.93 0.67 -5.95
CA ALA A 102 13.99 -0.34 -5.53
C ALA A 102 14.63 -1.72 -5.54
N ALA A 103 13.96 -2.71 -4.94
CA ALA A 103 14.48 -4.08 -4.86
C ALA A 103 14.70 -4.77 -6.23
N ASP A 104 14.15 -4.24 -7.32
CA ASP A 104 14.39 -4.73 -8.69
C ASP A 104 15.48 -3.92 -9.44
N GLY A 105 16.16 -3.00 -8.76
CA GLY A 105 17.19 -2.13 -9.32
C GLY A 105 16.67 -0.87 -10.00
N SER A 106 15.34 -0.67 -10.11
CA SER A 106 14.78 0.55 -10.69
C SER A 106 14.89 1.76 -9.75
N GLU A 107 14.98 2.97 -10.31
CA GLU A 107 15.00 4.19 -9.51
C GLU A 107 13.69 4.41 -8.74
N VAL A 108 13.82 4.87 -7.49
CA VAL A 108 12.68 5.25 -6.66
C VAL A 108 12.40 6.73 -6.81
N THR A 109 11.16 7.04 -7.19
CA THR A 109 10.62 8.39 -7.17
C THR A 109 10.00 8.69 -5.81
N MET A 110 10.39 9.82 -5.22
CA MET A 110 9.77 10.39 -4.03
C MET A 110 8.96 11.62 -4.41
N LYS A 111 7.67 11.65 -4.05
CA LYS A 111 6.81 12.83 -4.19
C LYS A 111 6.20 13.20 -2.84
N VAL A 112 5.96 14.49 -2.63
CA VAL A 112 5.18 15.00 -1.50
C VAL A 112 3.76 15.27 -1.97
N LEU A 113 2.78 14.62 -1.36
CA LEU A 113 1.39 14.79 -1.75
C LEU A 113 0.90 16.18 -1.33
N PRO A 114 0.33 16.98 -2.25
CA PRO A 114 0.03 18.38 -1.97
C PRO A 114 -1.03 18.58 -0.88
N LYS A 115 -2.02 17.66 -0.81
CA LYS A 115 -3.13 17.70 0.15
C LYS A 115 -2.73 17.29 1.56
N THR A 116 -2.02 16.18 1.69
CA THR A 116 -1.71 15.56 3.00
C THR A 116 -0.30 15.87 3.51
N LYS A 117 0.56 16.45 2.65
CA LYS A 117 2.00 16.66 2.87
C LYS A 117 2.79 15.38 3.16
N ARG A 118 2.19 14.20 2.96
CA ARG A 118 2.84 12.90 3.15
C ARG A 118 3.79 12.62 2.00
N LYS A 119 4.95 12.03 2.31
CA LYS A 119 5.87 11.49 1.31
C LYS A 119 5.36 10.14 0.81
N VAL A 120 5.43 9.94 -0.49
CA VAL A 120 5.14 8.67 -1.17
C VAL A 120 6.38 8.26 -1.96
N PHE A 121 6.72 6.98 -1.89
CA PHE A 121 7.88 6.38 -2.56
C PHE A 121 7.39 5.27 -3.46
N PHE A 122 7.79 5.31 -4.74
CA PHE A 122 7.30 4.37 -5.74
C PHE A 122 8.28 4.30 -6.94
N SER A 123 8.19 3.24 -7.73
CA SER A 123 8.98 3.06 -8.97
C SER A 123 8.06 3.26 -10.19
N GLU A 124 8.40 4.24 -11.04
CA GLU A 124 7.70 4.49 -12.31
C GLU A 124 7.89 3.32 -13.30
N HIS A 125 8.97 2.53 -13.12
CA HIS A 125 9.24 1.34 -13.94
C HIS A 125 8.33 0.15 -13.58
N LYS A 126 8.14 -0.12 -12.29
CA LYS A 126 7.41 -1.31 -11.81
C LYS A 126 5.92 -1.08 -11.63
N GLN A 127 5.53 0.11 -11.19
CA GLN A 127 4.18 0.36 -10.70
C GLN A 127 3.31 0.96 -11.80
N GLN A 128 2.33 0.20 -12.26
CA GLN A 128 1.42 0.64 -13.32
C GLN A 128 0.39 1.64 -12.79
N LEU A 129 0.16 2.71 -13.55
CA LEU A 129 -0.85 3.72 -13.29
C LEU A 129 -2.18 3.39 -13.97
N TYR A 130 -3.25 3.34 -13.19
CA TYR A 130 -4.62 3.14 -13.67
C TYR A 130 -5.42 4.44 -13.53
N LYS A 131 -5.87 5.03 -14.64
CA LYS A 131 -6.60 6.31 -14.70
C LYS A 131 -7.91 6.18 -15.47
#